data_AF-A0A9D4WTQ8-F1
#
_entry.id   AF-A0A9D4WTQ8-F1
#
_cell.length_a   1.000
_cell.length_b   1.000
_cell.length_c   1.000
_cell.angle_alpha   90.00
_cell.angle_beta   90.00
_cell.angle_gamma   90.00
#
_symmetry.space_group_name_H-M   'P 1'
#
loop_
_entity.id
_entity.type
_entity.pdbx_description
1 polymer ?
#
loop_
_entity_poly.entity_id
_entity_poly.type
_entity_poly.pdbx_seq_one_letter_code
_entity_poly.pdbx_strand_id
1 'polypeptide(L)'
;MYDRTYPGRRGLKPNFEEGVKGFITWAFAQECCLSEGGVRCPCLKCECRPIISDPEEVERHLKRRGFIKNYWVWTYNGEQTGDRTLFNRVASGEGTSRPTQLTPEMMETVRQLALTEARRETAEREAALKAELEEMKKRQHDMEEQMRQFMQSMSRNQNQRTTEDDEDDDEFDV
;
A
#
# COMPACT_ATOMS: atom_id res chain seq x y z
N MET A 1 -5.17 1.15 -13.33
CA MET A 1 -4.77 -0.07 -14.08
C MET A 1 -5.47 -0.20 -15.45
N TYR A 2 -6.79 0.02 -15.58
CA TYR A 2 -7.50 -0.19 -16.86
C TYR A 2 -7.66 1.06 -17.74
N ASP A 3 -7.49 2.24 -17.15
CA ASP A 3 -7.56 3.52 -17.86
C ASP A 3 -6.29 3.75 -18.69
N ARG A 4 -6.26 3.18 -19.89
CA ARG A 4 -5.05 3.01 -20.70
C ARG A 4 -4.68 4.21 -21.55
N THR A 5 -5.66 4.83 -22.20
CA THR A 5 -5.43 5.87 -23.21
C THR A 5 -6.24 7.11 -22.93
N TYR A 6 -5.73 8.26 -23.36
CA TYR A 6 -6.55 9.46 -23.43
C TYR A 6 -7.75 9.27 -24.38
N PRO A 7 -8.87 9.98 -24.13
CA PRO A 7 -9.97 10.05 -25.09
C PRO A 7 -9.45 10.42 -26.48
N GLY A 8 -9.99 9.79 -27.52
CA GLY A 8 -9.55 10.03 -28.91
C GLY A 8 -8.19 9.43 -29.28
N ARG A 9 -7.70 8.42 -28.55
CA ARG A 9 -6.44 7.69 -28.84
C ARG A 9 -5.18 8.56 -28.88
N ARG A 10 -5.13 9.65 -28.11
CA ARG A 10 -3.98 10.58 -28.04
C ARG A 10 -2.76 10.03 -27.27
N GLY A 11 -2.57 8.71 -27.23
CA GLY A 11 -1.47 8.07 -26.51
C GLY A 11 -1.85 7.43 -25.18
N LEU A 12 -0.85 6.80 -24.55
CA LEU A 12 -0.97 6.10 -23.27
C LEU A 12 -0.93 7.10 -22.11
N LYS A 13 -1.67 6.81 -21.05
CA LYS A 13 -1.61 7.58 -19.81
C LYS A 13 -0.34 7.23 -19.03
N PRO A 14 0.41 8.20 -18.46
CA PRO A 14 1.61 7.93 -17.68
C PRO A 14 1.37 6.93 -16.54
N ASN A 15 0.28 7.10 -15.79
CA ASN A 15 -0.09 6.20 -14.69
C ASN A 15 -0.34 4.76 -15.16
N PHE A 16 -0.79 4.58 -16.40
CA PHE A 16 -0.93 3.25 -16.98
C PHE A 16 0.44 2.63 -17.29
N GLU A 17 1.35 3.41 -17.89
CA GLU A 17 2.70 2.92 -18.19
C GLU A 17 3.49 2.59 -16.93
N GLU A 18 3.39 3.42 -15.90
CA GLU A 18 3.99 3.17 -14.59
C GLU A 18 3.41 1.91 -13.93
N GLY A 19 2.09 1.74 -13.96
CA GLY A 19 1.45 0.53 -13.47
C GLY A 19 1.86 -0.74 -14.23
N VAL A 20 2.09 -0.65 -15.54
CA VAL A 20 2.64 -1.77 -16.33
C VAL A 20 4.06 -2.09 -15.90
N LYS A 21 4.93 -1.09 -15.74
CA LYS A 21 6.31 -1.31 -15.28
C LYS A 21 6.35 -1.98 -13.91
N GLY A 22 5.57 -1.47 -12.96
CA GLY A 22 5.45 -2.06 -11.62
C GLY A 22 4.97 -3.51 -11.67
N PHE A 23 3.97 -3.81 -12.51
CA PHE A 23 3.51 -5.18 -12.73
C PHE A 23 4.62 -6.09 -13.25
N ILE A 24 5.38 -5.66 -14.25
CA ILE A 24 6.45 -6.46 -14.84
C ILE A 24 7.55 -6.74 -13.82
N THR A 25 8.07 -5.71 -13.16
CA THR A 25 9.13 -5.85 -12.14
C THR A 25 8.73 -6.87 -11.08
N TRP A 26 7.51 -6.77 -10.59
CA TRP A 26 7.06 -7.65 -9.53
C TRP A 26 6.69 -9.06 -10.00
N ALA A 27 6.08 -9.21 -11.19
CA ALA A 27 5.69 -10.52 -11.71
C ALA A 27 6.91 -11.40 -12.03
N PHE A 28 7.98 -10.80 -12.55
CA PHE A 28 9.24 -11.48 -12.82
C PHE A 28 10.09 -11.73 -11.57
N ALA A 29 9.82 -11.05 -10.47
CA ALA A 29 10.43 -11.33 -9.17
C ALA A 29 9.79 -12.52 -8.43
N GLN A 30 8.64 -13.03 -8.89
CA GLN A 30 7.97 -14.15 -8.24
C GLN A 30 8.62 -15.50 -8.53
N GLU A 31 8.64 -16.38 -7.52
CA GLU A 31 9.10 -17.77 -7.67
C GLU A 31 8.29 -18.57 -8.70
N CYS A 32 6.99 -18.25 -8.87
CA CYS A 32 6.15 -18.85 -9.90
C CYS A 32 6.67 -18.56 -11.32
N CYS A 33 7.20 -17.34 -11.54
CA CYS A 33 7.79 -16.97 -12.83
C CYS A 33 9.09 -17.75 -13.07
N LEU A 34 9.92 -17.91 -12.04
CA LEU A 34 11.16 -18.66 -12.12
C LEU A 34 10.91 -20.16 -12.39
N SER A 35 9.88 -20.73 -11.77
CA SER A 35 9.52 -22.14 -11.94
C SER A 35 8.78 -22.45 -13.25
N GLU A 36 7.92 -21.56 -13.73
CA GLU A 36 7.23 -21.72 -15.04
C GLU A 36 8.07 -21.25 -16.24
N GLY A 37 9.21 -20.57 -16.00
CA GLY A 37 10.09 -20.05 -17.04
C GLY A 37 9.58 -18.74 -17.67
N GLY A 38 8.69 -18.01 -17.00
CA GLY A 38 8.15 -16.73 -17.46
C GLY A 38 6.81 -16.38 -16.82
N VAL A 39 6.20 -15.28 -17.29
CA VAL A 39 4.90 -14.81 -16.80
C VAL A 39 3.81 -15.12 -17.83
N ARG A 40 2.64 -15.56 -17.35
CA ARG A 40 1.45 -15.68 -18.21
C ARG A 40 0.95 -14.31 -18.61
N CYS A 41 0.95 -14.02 -19.92
CA CYS A 41 0.62 -12.67 -20.39
C CYS A 41 -0.87 -12.33 -20.19
N PRO A 42 -1.21 -11.32 -19.36
CA PRO A 42 -2.61 -11.01 -19.04
C PRO A 42 -3.24 -9.99 -19.98
N CYS A 43 -2.69 -9.85 -21.20
CA CYS A 43 -3.26 -8.93 -22.17
C CYS A 43 -4.53 -9.49 -22.82
N LEU A 44 -5.40 -8.60 -23.33
CA LEU A 44 -6.67 -8.99 -23.98
C LEU A 44 -6.53 -10.01 -25.12
N LYS A 45 -5.37 -10.11 -25.76
CA LYS A 45 -5.13 -11.09 -26.84
C LYS A 45 -4.64 -12.43 -26.29
N CYS A 46 -3.81 -12.41 -25.26
CA CYS A 46 -3.13 -13.58 -24.73
C CYS A 46 -3.98 -14.33 -23.71
N GLU A 47 -4.85 -13.63 -22.99
CA GLU A 47 -5.81 -14.21 -22.03
C GLU A 47 -5.13 -15.18 -21.03
N CYS A 48 -3.93 -14.84 -20.56
CA CYS A 48 -3.12 -15.66 -19.63
C CYS A 48 -2.73 -17.05 -20.17
N ARG A 49 -2.86 -17.31 -21.47
CA ARG A 49 -2.51 -18.61 -22.07
C ARG A 49 -1.00 -18.79 -22.27
N PRO A 50 -0.29 -17.92 -23.02
CA PRO A 50 1.14 -18.11 -23.22
C PRO A 50 1.94 -17.65 -22.00
N ILE A 51 2.93 -18.45 -21.63
CA ILE A 51 4.03 -18.04 -20.74
C ILE A 51 5.05 -17.31 -21.61
N ILE A 52 5.43 -16.11 -21.18
CA ILE A 52 6.41 -15.26 -21.87
C ILE A 52 7.56 -15.00 -20.91
N SER A 53 8.77 -15.39 -21.32
CA SER A 53 10.00 -15.23 -20.55
C SER A 53 10.62 -13.85 -20.70
N ASP A 54 10.28 -13.12 -21.76
CA ASP A 54 10.78 -11.77 -22.01
C ASP A 54 9.86 -10.70 -21.38
N PRO A 55 10.34 -9.93 -20.39
CA PRO A 55 9.60 -8.83 -19.77
C PRO A 55 9.17 -7.75 -20.77
N GLU A 56 10.02 -7.43 -21.75
CA GLU A 56 9.75 -6.37 -22.73
C GLU A 56 8.60 -6.76 -23.66
N GLU A 57 8.52 -8.04 -24.04
CA GLU A 57 7.40 -8.56 -24.80
C GLU A 57 6.06 -8.44 -24.04
N VAL A 58 6.05 -8.78 -22.75
CA VAL A 58 4.84 -8.65 -21.91
C VAL A 58 4.44 -7.18 -21.76
N GLU A 59 5.41 -6.28 -21.52
CA GLU A 59 5.17 -4.83 -21.45
C GLU A 59 4.55 -4.31 -22.76
N ARG A 60 5.13 -4.69 -23.91
CA ARG A 60 4.63 -4.32 -25.24
C ARG A 60 3.20 -4.81 -25.47
N HIS A 61 2.86 -6.02 -25.02
CA HIS A 61 1.50 -6.55 -25.10
C HIS A 61 0.51 -5.74 -24.26
N LEU A 62 0.88 -5.40 -23.03
CA LEU A 62 0.02 -4.63 -22.12
C LEU A 62 -0.15 -3.19 -22.58
N LYS A 63 0.91 -2.53 -23.06
CA LYS A 63 0.82 -1.18 -23.65
C LYS A 63 -0.09 -1.15 -24.88
N ARG A 64 0.00 -2.15 -25.77
CA ARG A 64 -0.82 -2.19 -27.00
C ARG A 64 -2.26 -2.61 -26.76
N ARG A 65 -2.50 -3.61 -25.91
CA ARG A 65 -3.80 -4.29 -25.78
C ARG A 65 -4.50 -3.99 -24.46
N GLY A 66 -3.78 -3.61 -23.41
CA GLY A 66 -4.33 -3.50 -22.07
C GLY A 66 -4.52 -4.86 -21.40
N PHE A 67 -4.81 -4.82 -20.11
CA PHE A 67 -5.12 -5.98 -19.29
C PHE A 67 -6.50 -6.56 -19.61
N ILE A 68 -6.68 -7.87 -19.44
CA ILE A 68 -8.01 -8.48 -19.37
C ILE A 68 -8.81 -7.87 -18.22
N LYS A 69 -10.12 -7.68 -18.42
CA LYS A 69 -11.00 -7.15 -17.37
C LYS A 69 -10.94 -8.08 -16.15
N ASN A 70 -10.97 -7.51 -14.96
CA ASN A 70 -10.95 -8.24 -13.69
C ASN A 70 -9.72 -9.15 -13.51
N TYR A 71 -8.60 -8.81 -14.16
CA TYR A 71 -7.26 -9.31 -13.78
C TYR A 71 -6.85 -8.76 -12.41
N TRP A 72 -7.62 -9.11 -11.39
CA TRP A 72 -7.42 -8.76 -9.98
C TRP A 72 -6.93 -9.95 -9.18
N VAL A 73 -7.22 -11.16 -9.66
CA VAL A 73 -6.89 -12.42 -9.01
C VAL A 73 -5.80 -13.09 -9.82
N TRP A 74 -4.66 -13.35 -9.19
CA TRP A 74 -3.54 -14.07 -9.79
C TRP A 74 -3.79 -15.59 -9.76
N THR A 75 -4.97 -16.02 -10.17
CA THR A 75 -5.33 -17.45 -10.24
C THR A 75 -4.41 -18.26 -11.16
N TYR A 76 -3.66 -17.57 -12.02
CA TYR A 76 -2.81 -18.16 -13.06
C TYR A 76 -1.32 -18.23 -12.70
N ASN A 77 -0.89 -17.64 -11.59
CA ASN A 77 0.53 -17.59 -11.17
C ASN A 77 0.79 -18.45 -9.91
N GLY A 78 0.07 -19.56 -9.75
CA GLY A 78 0.36 -20.53 -8.69
C GLY A 78 -0.35 -20.32 -7.35
N GLU A 79 -1.21 -19.33 -7.19
CA GLU A 79 -2.23 -19.41 -6.15
C GLU A 79 -3.29 -20.42 -6.59
N GLN A 80 -3.21 -21.61 -5.97
CA GLN A 80 -3.97 -22.83 -6.21
C GLN A 80 -5.35 -22.61 -6.85
N THR A 81 -5.39 -22.62 -8.19
CA THR A 81 -6.56 -23.19 -8.86
C THR A 81 -6.32 -24.69 -8.87
N GLY A 82 -6.98 -25.38 -7.95
CA GLY A 82 -7.04 -26.83 -7.93
C GLY A 82 -7.26 -27.37 -9.34
N ASP A 83 -6.30 -28.18 -9.75
CA ASP A 83 -6.51 -29.36 -10.56
C ASP A 83 -6.87 -29.18 -12.05
N ARG A 84 -5.84 -29.15 -12.89
CA ARG A 84 -5.93 -29.70 -14.27
C ARG A 84 -4.80 -30.65 -14.62
N THR A 85 -3.92 -31.00 -13.67
CA THR A 85 -2.79 -31.91 -13.88
C THR A 85 -2.87 -33.18 -13.04
N LEU A 86 -3.75 -33.29 -12.03
CA LEU A 86 -3.93 -34.57 -11.31
C LEU A 86 -4.72 -35.56 -12.16
N PHE A 87 -5.67 -35.09 -12.98
CA PHE A 87 -6.45 -35.96 -13.88
C PHE A 87 -5.57 -36.76 -14.87
N ASN A 88 -4.48 -36.17 -15.37
CA ASN A 88 -3.58 -36.87 -16.30
C ASN A 88 -2.52 -37.72 -15.59
N ARG A 89 -2.11 -37.37 -14.36
CA ARG A 89 -1.08 -38.13 -13.63
C ARG A 89 -1.64 -39.37 -12.94
N VAL A 90 -2.90 -39.35 -12.51
CA VAL A 90 -3.59 -40.54 -11.97
C VAL A 90 -3.80 -41.62 -13.04
N ALA A 91 -3.83 -41.25 -14.33
CA ALA A 91 -3.90 -42.19 -15.44
C ALA A 91 -2.59 -42.98 -15.68
N SER A 92 -1.44 -42.54 -15.15
CA SER A 92 -0.13 -43.12 -15.48
C SER A 92 0.62 -43.76 -14.32
N GLY A 93 0.06 -43.77 -13.10
CA GLY A 93 0.46 -44.74 -12.06
C GLY A 93 1.93 -44.81 -11.65
N GLU A 94 2.73 -43.75 -11.78
CA GLU A 94 4.14 -43.76 -11.38
C GLU A 94 4.51 -42.55 -10.51
N GLY A 95 5.05 -42.81 -9.32
CA GLY A 95 5.72 -41.80 -8.50
C GLY A 95 5.54 -41.97 -7.00
N THR A 96 6.32 -42.87 -6.39
CA THR A 96 6.46 -43.02 -4.94
C THR A 96 7.44 -42.00 -4.39
N SER A 97 6.92 -40.92 -3.81
CA SER A 97 7.57 -40.15 -2.74
C SER A 97 6.51 -39.21 -2.18
N ARG A 98 5.97 -39.58 -1.02
CA ARG A 98 4.83 -38.91 -0.38
C ARG A 98 5.21 -37.45 -0.11
N PRO A 99 4.65 -36.45 -0.82
CA PRO A 99 4.74 -35.07 -0.37
C PRO A 99 4.02 -35.00 0.96
N THR A 100 4.54 -34.29 1.95
CA THR A 100 3.78 -33.97 3.17
C THR A 100 2.59 -33.11 2.74
N GLN A 101 1.47 -33.76 2.40
CA GLN A 101 0.23 -33.09 2.05
C GLN A 101 -0.28 -32.48 3.35
N LEU A 102 -0.12 -31.16 3.49
CA LEU A 102 -0.84 -30.40 4.50
C LEU A 102 -2.33 -30.69 4.29
N THR A 103 -3.00 -31.15 5.34
CA THR A 103 -4.43 -31.41 5.25
C THR A 103 -5.17 -30.10 4.94
N PRO A 104 -6.37 -30.15 4.35
CA PRO A 104 -7.19 -28.96 4.14
C PRO A 104 -7.38 -28.13 5.43
N GLU A 105 -7.42 -28.79 6.58
CA GLU A 105 -7.51 -28.17 7.90
C GLU A 105 -6.22 -27.42 8.30
N MET A 106 -5.05 -27.97 7.99
CA MET A 106 -3.77 -27.28 8.19
C MET A 106 -3.64 -26.07 7.27
N MET A 107 -4.08 -26.17 6.01
CA MET A 107 -4.08 -25.02 5.09
C MET A 107 -5.06 -23.92 5.54
N GLU A 108 -6.23 -24.30 6.05
CA GLU A 108 -7.18 -23.34 6.61
C GLU A 108 -6.61 -22.66 7.86
N THR A 109 -5.88 -23.40 8.70
CA THR A 109 -5.18 -22.82 9.85
C THR A 109 -4.13 -21.81 9.42
N VAL A 110 -3.32 -22.13 8.40
CA VAL A 110 -2.33 -21.20 7.84
C VAL A 110 -3.00 -19.95 7.25
N ARG A 111 -4.12 -20.12 6.55
CA ARG A 111 -4.91 -18.99 6.01
C ARG A 111 -5.44 -18.09 7.13
N GLN A 112 -5.97 -18.69 8.20
CA GLN A 112 -6.48 -17.95 9.34
C GLN A 112 -5.36 -17.20 10.06
N LEU A 113 -4.19 -17.83 10.25
CA LEU A 113 -3.01 -17.19 10.82
C LEU A 113 -2.58 -15.98 9.99
N ALA A 114 -2.44 -16.13 8.66
CA ALA A 114 -2.08 -15.04 7.77
C ALA A 114 -3.07 -13.87 7.83
N LEU A 115 -4.37 -14.16 7.90
CA LEU A 115 -5.42 -13.14 8.06
C LEU A 115 -5.34 -12.43 9.42
N THR A 116 -5.05 -13.16 10.50
CA THR A 116 -4.90 -12.57 11.84
C THR A 116 -3.64 -11.70 11.95
N GLU A 117 -2.53 -12.12 11.34
CA GLU A 117 -1.29 -11.34 11.29
C GLU A 117 -1.48 -10.04 10.51
N ALA A 118 -2.11 -10.11 9.33
CA ALA A 118 -2.42 -8.92 8.53
C ALA A 118 -3.32 -7.93 9.29
N ARG A 119 -4.31 -8.43 10.05
CA ARG A 119 -5.16 -7.60 10.92
C ARG A 119 -4.38 -6.97 12.07
N ARG A 120 -3.45 -7.71 12.69
CA ARG A 120 -2.59 -7.18 13.76
C ARG A 120 -1.69 -6.07 13.23
N GLU A 121 -1.03 -6.29 12.10
CA GLU A 121 -0.14 -5.28 11.52
C GLU A 121 -0.88 -4.02 11.08
N THR A 122 -2.08 -4.15 10.53
CA THR A 122 -2.91 -2.99 10.15
C THR A 122 -3.33 -2.20 11.38
N ALA A 123 -3.81 -2.88 12.43
CA ALA A 123 -4.15 -2.24 13.70
C ALA A 123 -2.93 -1.54 14.34
N GLU A 124 -1.74 -2.13 14.27
CA GLU A 124 -0.50 -1.52 14.78
C GLU A 124 -0.11 -0.26 14.00
N ARG A 125 -0.21 -0.29 12.66
CA ARG A 125 0.04 0.89 11.82
C ARG A 125 -0.97 2.00 12.09
N GLU A 126 -2.26 1.66 12.25
CA GLU A 126 -3.31 2.62 12.59
C GLU A 126 -3.10 3.22 13.99
N ALA A 127 -2.71 2.39 14.98
CA ALA A 127 -2.41 2.85 16.32
C ALA A 127 -1.19 3.78 16.35
N ALA A 128 -0.13 3.47 15.59
CA ALA A 128 1.05 4.32 15.46
C ALA A 128 0.70 5.68 14.84
N LEU A 129 -0.07 5.71 13.74
CA LEU A 129 -0.54 6.95 13.13
C LEU A 129 -1.42 7.77 14.08
N LYS A 130 -2.29 7.11 14.86
CA LYS A 130 -3.13 7.79 15.84
C LYS A 130 -2.30 8.38 16.98
N ALA A 131 -1.29 7.68 17.46
CA ALA A 131 -0.37 8.19 18.48
C ALA A 131 0.45 9.39 17.97
N GLU A 132 0.95 9.33 16.74
CA GLU A 132 1.68 10.43 16.10
C GLU A 132 0.78 11.67 15.91
N LEU A 133 -0.48 11.46 15.49
CA LEU A 133 -1.46 12.55 15.38
C LEU A 133 -1.75 13.19 16.74
N GLU A 134 -1.86 12.39 17.80
CA GLU A 134 -2.09 12.89 19.15
C GLU A 134 -0.89 13.69 19.68
N GLU A 135 0.33 13.23 19.37
CA GLU A 135 1.55 13.97 19.69
C GLU A 135 1.61 15.30 18.94
N MET A 136 1.28 15.32 17.65
CA MET A 136 1.20 16.55 16.86
C MET A 136 0.17 17.53 17.43
N LYS A 137 -1.02 17.05 17.83
CA LYS A 137 -2.04 17.87 18.47
C LYS A 137 -1.56 18.45 19.80
N LYS A 138 -0.85 17.66 20.61
CA LYS A 138 -0.27 18.14 21.86
C LYS A 138 0.74 19.25 21.62
N ARG A 139 1.66 19.08 20.65
CA ARG A 139 2.62 20.14 20.28
C ARG A 139 1.90 21.41 19.81
N GLN A 140 0.82 21.27 19.05
CA GLN A 140 0.02 22.42 18.64
C GLN A 140 -0.62 23.12 19.84
N HIS A 141 -1.24 22.37 20.74
CA HIS A 141 -1.83 22.92 21.96
C HIS A 141 -0.79 23.64 22.83
N ASP A 142 0.37 23.01 23.06
CA ASP A 142 1.46 23.59 23.84
C ASP A 142 1.97 24.90 23.21
N MET A 143 2.07 24.95 21.88
CA MET A 143 2.43 26.17 21.15
C MET A 143 1.35 27.27 21.29
N GLU A 144 0.08 26.91 21.19
CA GLU A 144 -1.04 27.84 21.38
C GLU A 144 -1.08 28.38 22.81
N GLU A 145 -0.78 27.54 23.81
CA GLU A 145 -0.70 27.95 25.20
C GLU A 145 0.50 28.86 25.46
N GLN A 146 1.68 28.55 24.90
CA GLN A 146 2.84 29.42 24.94
C GLN A 146 2.55 30.79 24.33
N MET A 147 1.88 30.83 23.17
CA MET A 147 1.46 32.08 22.54
C MET A 147 0.50 32.86 23.45
N ARG A 148 -0.44 32.16 24.10
CA ARG A 148 -1.42 32.77 25.00
C ARG A 148 -0.74 33.36 26.25
N GLN A 149 0.21 32.63 26.84
CA GLN A 149 1.01 33.10 27.97
C GLN A 149 1.91 34.28 27.60
N PHE A 150 2.53 34.25 26.42
CA PHE A 150 3.31 35.37 25.89
C PHE A 150 2.47 36.63 25.72
N MET A 151 1.26 36.51 25.16
CA MET A 151 0.33 37.64 25.05
C MET A 151 -0.09 38.18 26.43
N GLN A 152 -0.31 37.30 27.41
CA GLN A 152 -0.66 37.71 28.77
C GLN A 152 0.49 38.41 29.52
N SER A 153 1.74 37.98 29.32
CA SER A 153 2.90 38.62 29.94
C SER A 153 3.16 40.02 29.38
N MET A 154 2.94 40.21 28.07
CA MET A 154 3.00 41.52 27.43
C MET A 154 1.97 42.50 28.02
N SER A 155 0.75 42.05 28.29
CA SER A 155 -0.27 42.88 28.95
C SER A 155 0.04 43.19 30.42
N ARG A 156 0.62 42.24 31.17
CA ARG A 156 1.05 42.49 32.57
C ARG A 156 2.18 43.50 32.67
N ASN A 157 3.17 43.42 31.78
CA ASN A 157 4.27 44.38 31.71
C ASN A 157 3.81 45.79 31.28
N GLN A 158 2.69 45.91 30.56
CA GLN A 158 2.07 47.21 30.27
C GLN A 158 1.38 47.81 31.50
N ASN A 159 0.63 47.02 32.27
CA ASN A 159 -0.06 47.51 33.47
C ASN A 159 0.88 47.89 34.62
N GLN A 160 2.04 47.23 34.77
CA GLN A 160 3.03 47.62 35.79
C GLN A 160 3.71 48.96 35.46
N ARG A 161 3.90 49.24 34.17
CA ARG A 161 4.53 50.49 33.74
C ARG A 161 3.61 51.71 33.90
N THR A 162 2.29 51.52 33.86
CA THR A 162 1.31 52.59 34.09
C THR A 162 1.07 52.90 35.56
N THR A 163 1.29 51.95 36.48
CA THR A 163 1.08 52.18 37.93
C THR A 163 2.25 52.86 38.62
N GLU A 164 3.46 52.81 38.05
CA GLU A 164 4.63 53.51 38.58
C GLU A 164 4.64 55.01 38.21
N ASP A 165 3.85 55.42 37.21
CA ASP A 165 3.74 56.83 36.78
C ASP A 165 2.64 57.62 37.54
N ASP A 166 1.82 56.97 38.38
CA ASP A 166 0.68 57.58 39.10
C ASP A 166 0.94 57.82 40.62
N GLU A 167 2.12 57.50 41.16
CA GLU A 167 2.42 57.64 42.62
C GLU A 167 3.28 58.87 42.99
N ASP A 168 3.65 59.75 42.04
CA ASP A 168 4.59 60.87 42.27
C ASP A 168 3.96 62.29 42.27
N ASP A 169 2.64 62.44 42.45
CA ASP A 169 1.93 63.74 42.34
C ASP A 169 1.20 64.22 43.62
N ASP A 170 1.62 63.82 44.83
CA ASP A 170 1.01 64.33 46.07
C ASP A 170 2.04 64.61 47.19
N GLU A 171 3.02 65.49 46.97
CA GLU A 171 3.62 66.24 48.09
C GLU A 171 4.20 67.60 47.65
N PHE A 172 3.31 68.55 47.36
CA PHE A 172 3.64 69.96 47.53
C PHE A 172 2.37 70.78 47.82
N ASP A 173 2.07 71.03 49.09
CA ASP A 173 1.73 72.39 49.50
C ASP A 173 1.77 72.62 51.02
N VAL A 174 2.20 73.85 51.35
CA VAL A 174 2.24 74.60 52.63
C VAL A 174 3.47 74.44 53.54
#